data_AF-A0A9E1Y776-F1
#
_entry.id   AF-A0A9E1Y776-F1
#
_cell.length_a   1.000
_cell.length_b   1.000
_cell.length_c   1.000
_cell.angle_alpha   90.00
_cell.angle_beta   90.00
_cell.angle_gamma   90.00
#
_symmetry.space_group_name_H-M   'P 1'
#
loop_
_entity.id
_entity.type
_entity.pdbx_description
1 polymer ?
#
loop_
_entity_poly.entity_id
_entity_poly.type
_entity_poly.pdbx_seq_one_letter_code
_entity_poly.pdbx_strand_id
1 'polypeptide(L)'
;MSKWNKEQFVEDLRNKCSREIAKIGEKIIEFSEEHASEMSWGRGDDHGTFTFRCNSDFGILPLFHMTSDGQLNMQVNFLREKEIPKMVLRDMLVKMEANFLRDYDAESYPVDSYEEMEYMFHTYGQVDKFLSTMEGVVYRLRQ
;
A
#
# COMPACT_ATOMS: atom_id res chain seq x y z
N MET A 1 18.50 15.59 5.87
CA MET A 1 18.42 14.66 4.73
C MET A 1 17.33 15.15 3.78
N SER A 2 17.58 15.05 2.47
CA SER A 2 16.61 15.47 1.45
C SER A 2 15.38 14.58 1.50
N LYS A 3 14.21 15.17 1.21
CA LYS A 3 12.99 14.40 0.98
C LYS A 3 13.18 13.58 -0.29
N TRP A 4 12.81 12.31 -0.26
CA TRP A 4 12.77 11.48 -1.47
C TRP A 4 11.80 12.07 -2.49
N ASN A 5 12.03 11.77 -3.76
CA ASN A 5 11.08 12.01 -4.84
C ASN A 5 10.85 10.73 -5.64
N LYS A 6 9.92 10.78 -6.60
CA LYS A 6 9.54 9.63 -7.42
C LYS A 6 10.73 9.06 -8.17
N GLU A 7 11.53 9.93 -8.77
CA GLU A 7 12.66 9.53 -9.62
C GLU A 7 13.70 8.76 -8.82
N GLN A 8 14.10 9.31 -7.66
CA GLN A 8 15.03 8.67 -6.73
C GLN A 8 14.48 7.33 -6.23
N PHE A 9 13.20 7.29 -5.84
CA PHE A 9 12.58 6.08 -5.31
C PHE A 9 12.56 4.97 -6.36
N VAL A 10 12.14 5.27 -7.59
CA VAL A 10 12.06 4.29 -8.69
C VAL A 10 13.45 3.82 -9.09
N GLU A 11 14.45 4.71 -9.10
CA GLU A 11 15.83 4.34 -9.37
C GLU A 11 16.37 3.36 -8.31
N ASP A 12 16.18 3.68 -7.02
CA ASP A 12 16.61 2.81 -5.92
C ASP A 12 15.89 1.45 -5.95
N LEU A 13 14.58 1.45 -6.21
CA LEU A 13 13.77 0.23 -6.37
C LEU A 13 14.28 -0.66 -7.51
N ARG A 14 14.64 -0.09 -8.66
CA ARG A 14 15.20 -0.83 -9.79
C ARG A 14 16.59 -1.39 -9.50
N ASN A 15 17.36 -0.72 -8.64
CA ASN A 15 18.72 -1.12 -8.29
C ASN A 15 18.74 -2.24 -7.23
N LYS A 16 17.81 -2.22 -6.29
CA LYS A 16 17.79 -3.16 -5.16
C LYS A 16 16.90 -4.37 -5.36
N CYS A 17 15.79 -4.22 -6.07
CA CYS A 17 14.81 -5.29 -6.23
C CYS A 17 14.98 -6.04 -7.55
N SER A 18 14.33 -7.21 -7.64
CA SER A 18 14.22 -7.91 -8.91
C SER A 18 13.46 -7.05 -9.93
N ARG A 19 13.69 -7.32 -11.23
CA ARG A 19 12.99 -6.60 -12.32
C ARG A 19 11.47 -6.71 -12.20
N GLU A 20 10.96 -7.82 -11.68
CA GLU A 20 9.53 -8.02 -11.47
C GLU A 20 9.00 -7.13 -10.34
N ILE A 21 9.67 -7.11 -9.19
CA ILE A 21 9.28 -6.25 -8.06
C ILE A 21 9.38 -4.77 -8.42
N ALA A 22 10.43 -4.37 -9.15
CA ALA A 22 10.54 -3.00 -9.63
C ALA A 22 9.35 -2.58 -10.52
N LYS A 23 8.91 -3.45 -11.43
CA LYS A 23 7.71 -3.21 -12.26
C LYS A 23 6.43 -3.14 -11.43
N ILE A 24 6.29 -3.99 -10.41
CA ILE A 24 5.14 -3.96 -9.50
C ILE A 24 5.10 -2.64 -8.73
N GLY A 25 6.22 -2.21 -8.16
CA GLY A 25 6.30 -0.94 -7.44
C GLY A 25 6.06 0.27 -8.34
N GLU A 26 6.58 0.28 -9.57
CA GLU A 26 6.26 1.31 -10.56
C GLU A 26 4.76 1.37 -10.86
N LYS A 27 4.11 0.22 -11.06
CA LYS A 27 2.67 0.14 -11.30
C LYS A 27 1.84 0.63 -10.10
N ILE A 28 2.29 0.33 -8.87
CA ILE A 28 1.67 0.86 -7.65
C ILE A 28 1.80 2.39 -7.61
N ILE A 29 2.95 2.94 -7.97
CA ILE A 29 3.17 4.39 -8.02
C ILE A 29 2.27 5.04 -9.08
N GLU A 30 2.21 4.49 -10.29
CA GLU A 30 1.34 4.98 -11.37
C GLU A 30 -0.14 4.99 -10.95
N PHE A 31 -0.62 3.87 -10.40
CA PHE A 31 -1.95 3.81 -9.80
C PHE A 31 -2.17 4.89 -8.73
N SER A 32 -1.14 5.14 -7.91
CA SER A 32 -1.24 6.11 -6.84
C SER A 32 -1.39 7.53 -7.36
N GLU A 33 -0.73 7.88 -8.47
CA GLU A 33 -0.85 9.21 -9.09
C GLU A 33 -2.27 9.50 -9.58
N GLU A 34 -3.01 8.46 -9.96
CA GLU A 34 -4.39 8.59 -10.45
C GLU A 34 -5.42 8.55 -9.32
N HIS A 35 -5.22 7.70 -8.31
CA HIS A 35 -6.26 7.37 -7.33
C HIS A 35 -6.04 7.94 -5.93
N ALA A 36 -4.80 8.24 -5.54
CA ALA A 36 -4.52 8.80 -4.21
C ALA A 36 -5.12 10.21 -4.10
N SER A 37 -5.62 10.54 -2.91
CA SER A 37 -5.93 11.94 -2.59
C SER A 37 -4.65 12.71 -2.28
N GLU A 38 -3.69 12.05 -1.64
CA GLU A 38 -2.38 12.61 -1.36
C GLU A 38 -1.31 11.51 -1.41
N MET A 39 -0.19 11.82 -2.06
CA MET A 39 1.02 11.00 -2.05
C MET A 39 2.11 11.73 -1.29
N SER A 40 2.85 11.00 -0.43
CA SER A 40 4.02 11.57 0.22
C SER A 40 5.24 10.67 0.10
N TRP A 41 6.39 11.31 -0.07
CA TRP A 41 7.70 10.69 -0.01
C TRP A 41 8.36 11.00 1.33
N GLY A 42 8.92 9.96 1.96
CA GLY A 42 9.57 10.02 3.26
C GLY A 42 10.93 10.72 3.23
N ARG A 43 11.59 10.67 4.40
CA ARG A 43 12.96 11.12 4.59
C ARG A 43 13.72 9.97 5.24
N GLY A 44 14.74 9.45 4.57
CA GLY A 44 15.53 8.30 5.00
C GLY A 44 16.81 8.26 4.19
N ASP A 45 17.88 7.71 4.76
CA ASP A 45 19.18 7.58 4.08
C ASP A 45 19.34 6.23 3.39
N ASP A 46 18.75 5.18 3.97
CA ASP A 46 18.94 3.80 3.49
C ASP A 46 17.97 3.43 2.37
N HIS A 47 16.70 3.82 2.48
CA HIS A 47 15.68 3.61 1.46
C HIS A 47 14.65 4.75 1.44
N GLY A 48 13.95 4.85 0.32
CA GLY A 48 12.78 5.69 0.17
C GLY A 48 11.55 5.06 0.78
N THR A 49 10.68 5.90 1.34
CA THR A 49 9.32 5.50 1.76
C THR A 49 8.31 6.28 0.93
N PHE A 50 7.34 5.56 0.39
CA PHE A 50 6.17 6.06 -0.31
C PHE A 50 4.94 5.83 0.58
N THR A 51 4.01 6.78 0.62
CA THR A 51 2.73 6.60 1.32
C THR A 51 1.57 7.01 0.43
N PHE A 52 0.61 6.09 0.29
CA PHE A 52 -0.67 6.32 -0.35
C PHE A 52 -1.71 6.77 0.68
N ARG A 53 -2.35 7.92 0.48
CA ARG A 53 -3.44 8.41 1.33
C ARG A 53 -4.73 8.68 0.56
N CYS A 54 -5.84 8.45 1.24
CA CYS A 54 -7.18 8.79 0.78
C CYS A 54 -7.82 9.83 1.72
N ASN A 55 -8.49 10.83 1.15
CA ASN A 55 -9.40 11.68 1.92
C ASN A 55 -10.66 10.90 2.28
N SER A 56 -11.16 11.14 3.49
CA SER A 56 -12.43 10.61 3.99
C SER A 56 -13.07 11.61 4.93
N ASP A 57 -14.31 11.37 5.32
CA ASP A 57 -14.99 12.14 6.37
C ASP A 57 -14.29 12.04 7.74
N PHE A 58 -13.38 11.08 7.89
CA PHE A 58 -12.58 10.84 9.10
C PHE A 58 -11.17 11.46 9.01
N GLY A 59 -10.95 12.30 7.98
CA GLY A 59 -9.66 12.91 7.67
C GLY A 59 -8.87 12.14 6.61
N ILE A 60 -7.60 12.49 6.49
CA ILE A 60 -6.68 11.86 5.52
C ILE A 60 -6.15 10.56 6.12
N LEU A 61 -6.43 9.43 5.45
CA LEU A 61 -6.11 8.10 5.92
C LEU A 61 -5.02 7.45 5.04
N PRO A 62 -3.86 7.05 5.59
CA PRO A 62 -2.93 6.17 4.88
C PRO A 62 -3.55 4.78 4.72
N LEU A 63 -3.54 4.24 3.49
CA LEU A 63 -4.01 2.87 3.23
C LEU A 63 -2.85 1.88 3.19
N PHE A 64 -1.71 2.30 2.64
CA PHE A 64 -0.49 1.52 2.64
C PHE A 64 0.75 2.40 2.50
N HIS A 65 1.89 1.85 2.92
CA HIS A 65 3.22 2.36 2.62
C HIS A 65 3.97 1.38 1.72
N MET A 66 4.91 1.89 0.94
CA MET A 66 5.84 1.08 0.15
C MET A 66 7.26 1.60 0.35
N THR A 67 8.25 0.71 0.41
CA THR A 67 9.66 1.10 0.44
C THR A 67 10.34 0.86 -0.90
N SER A 68 11.42 1.60 -1.18
CA SER A 68 12.24 1.34 -2.37
C SER A 68 13.08 0.06 -2.23
N ASP A 69 13.06 -0.59 -1.07
CA ASP A 69 13.63 -1.93 -0.87
C ASP A 69 12.66 -3.05 -1.27
N GLY A 70 11.46 -2.71 -1.74
CA GLY A 70 10.50 -3.70 -2.25
C GLY A 70 9.52 -4.22 -1.21
N GLN A 71 9.29 -3.48 -0.13
CA GLN A 71 8.35 -3.87 0.91
C GLN A 71 7.05 -3.08 0.85
N LEU A 72 5.95 -3.70 1.27
CA LEU A 72 4.63 -3.11 1.41
C LEU A 72 4.18 -3.19 2.87
N ASN A 73 3.57 -2.15 3.40
CA ASN A 73 2.95 -2.16 4.73
C ASN A 73 1.49 -1.73 4.60
N MET A 74 0.59 -2.67 4.91
CA MET A 74 -0.84 -2.44 4.88
C MET A 74 -1.30 -1.84 6.20
N GLN A 75 -1.93 -0.67 6.15
CA GLN A 75 -2.31 0.09 7.35
C GLN A 75 -3.63 -0.41 7.97
N VAL A 76 -3.78 -1.73 8.12
CA VAL A 76 -5.02 -2.39 8.56
C VAL A 76 -5.37 -2.02 9.99
N ASN A 77 -4.41 -2.10 10.91
CA ASN A 77 -4.62 -1.81 12.31
C ASN A 77 -4.79 -0.33 12.56
N PHE A 78 -4.05 0.52 11.83
CA PHE A 78 -4.35 1.95 11.80
C PHE A 78 -5.80 2.20 11.43
N LEU A 79 -6.31 1.57 10.35
CA LEU A 79 -7.71 1.73 9.92
C LEU A 79 -8.71 1.13 10.90
N ARG A 80 -8.38 0.07 11.64
CA ARG A 80 -9.23 -0.49 12.73
C ARG A 80 -9.42 0.47 13.89
N GLU A 81 -8.37 1.20 14.24
CA GLU A 81 -8.39 2.20 15.29
C GLU A 81 -9.18 3.46 14.88
N LYS A 82 -9.39 3.64 13.57
CA LYS A 82 -10.26 4.69 13.04
C LYS A 82 -11.71 4.23 13.03
N GLU A 83 -12.61 5.15 13.31
CA GLU A 83 -14.06 4.91 13.29
C GLU A 83 -14.64 4.85 11.86
N ILE A 84 -13.88 4.30 10.90
CA ILE A 84 -14.33 4.15 9.51
C ILE A 84 -15.51 3.16 9.42
N PRO A 85 -16.34 3.23 8.37
CA PRO A 85 -17.44 2.30 8.21
C PRO A 85 -16.95 0.85 8.17
N LYS A 86 -17.42 0.02 9.11
CA LYS A 86 -16.99 -1.38 9.27
C LYS A 86 -17.10 -2.21 7.99
N MET A 87 -18.07 -1.89 7.13
CA MET A 87 -18.25 -2.58 5.84
C MET A 87 -17.12 -2.31 4.85
N VAL A 88 -16.52 -1.11 4.88
CA VAL A 88 -15.38 -0.76 4.02
C VAL A 88 -14.15 -1.55 4.43
N LEU A 89 -13.84 -1.54 5.73
CA LEU A 89 -12.74 -2.35 6.26
C LEU A 89 -12.96 -3.84 5.97
N ARG A 90 -14.15 -4.36 6.25
CA ARG A 90 -14.45 -5.78 5.99
C ARG A 90 -14.28 -6.18 4.52
N ASP A 91 -14.74 -5.35 3.59
CA ASP A 91 -14.58 -5.61 2.16
C ASP A 91 -13.11 -5.58 1.72
N MET A 92 -12.34 -4.63 2.23
CA MET A 92 -10.89 -4.56 2.02
C MET A 92 -10.21 -5.83 2.50
N LEU A 93 -10.47 -6.26 3.74
CA LEU A 93 -9.84 -7.43 4.34
C LEU A 93 -10.18 -8.70 3.56
N VAL A 94 -11.46 -8.98 3.31
CA VAL A 94 -11.87 -10.21 2.59
C VAL A 94 -11.19 -10.33 1.22
N LYS A 95 -11.05 -9.22 0.50
CA LYS A 95 -10.38 -9.21 -0.81
C LYS A 95 -8.87 -9.38 -0.70
N MET A 96 -8.24 -8.75 0.28
CA MET A 96 -6.81 -8.92 0.54
C MET A 96 -6.49 -10.34 1.00
N GLU A 97 -7.27 -10.89 1.92
CA GLU A 97 -7.14 -12.26 2.42
C GLU A 97 -7.26 -13.28 1.29
N ALA A 98 -8.25 -13.11 0.41
CA ALA A 98 -8.41 -13.95 -0.78
C ALA A 98 -7.28 -13.79 -1.81
N ASN A 99 -6.65 -12.62 -1.89
CA ASN A 99 -5.59 -12.34 -2.85
C ASN A 99 -4.21 -12.85 -2.40
N PHE A 100 -3.91 -12.69 -1.12
CA PHE A 100 -2.62 -13.03 -0.51
C PHE A 100 -2.63 -14.36 0.24
N LEU A 101 -3.79 -15.02 0.36
CA LEU A 101 -3.97 -16.26 1.10
C LEU A 101 -3.48 -16.16 2.56
N ARG A 102 -3.76 -15.01 3.19
CA ARG A 102 -3.31 -14.65 4.54
C ARG A 102 -4.46 -14.04 5.31
N ASP A 103 -4.62 -14.41 6.58
CA ASP A 103 -5.59 -13.79 7.48
C ASP A 103 -5.09 -12.45 8.00
N TYR A 104 -5.94 -11.43 7.92
CA TYR A 104 -5.61 -10.09 8.40
C TYR A 104 -6.26 -9.75 9.73
N ASP A 105 -6.84 -10.71 10.47
CA ASP A 105 -7.50 -10.51 11.76
C ASP A 105 -6.57 -10.00 12.90
N ALA A 106 -7.11 -9.80 14.10
CA ALA A 106 -6.34 -9.24 15.22
C ALA A 106 -5.31 -10.22 15.82
N GLU A 107 -5.43 -11.53 15.54
CA GLU A 107 -4.51 -12.57 16.02
C GLU A 107 -3.38 -12.79 15.01
N SER A 108 -3.71 -12.86 13.73
CA SER A 108 -2.79 -13.14 12.60
C SER A 108 -2.09 -11.89 12.07
N TYR A 109 -2.68 -10.72 12.26
CA TYR A 109 -2.11 -9.41 11.88
C TYR A 109 -2.31 -8.36 12.99
N PRO A 110 -1.66 -8.55 14.16
CA PRO A 110 -1.88 -7.68 15.32
C PRO A 110 -1.25 -6.29 15.17
N VAL A 111 -0.28 -6.12 14.26
CA VAL A 111 0.43 -4.86 14.02
C VAL A 111 0.68 -4.66 12.53
N ASP A 112 0.68 -3.41 12.08
CA ASP A 112 0.99 -3.03 10.70
C ASP A 112 2.50 -3.11 10.47
N SER A 113 2.93 -4.06 9.64
CA SER A 113 4.34 -4.37 9.39
C SER A 113 4.69 -4.31 7.92
N TYR A 114 5.95 -3.98 7.61
CA TYR A 114 6.50 -4.10 6.27
C TYR A 114 6.73 -5.57 5.90
N GLU A 115 6.26 -5.94 4.71
CA GLU A 115 6.33 -7.28 4.14
C GLU A 115 6.95 -7.23 2.75
N GLU A 116 7.78 -8.21 2.41
CA GLU A 116 8.42 -8.28 1.10
C GLU A 116 7.39 -8.54 0.00
N MET A 117 7.34 -7.66 -1.00
CA MET A 117 6.43 -7.82 -2.14
C MET A 117 6.68 -9.12 -2.91
N GLU A 118 7.90 -9.65 -2.87
CA GLU A 118 8.29 -10.92 -3.50
C GLU A 118 7.56 -12.14 -2.91
N TYR A 119 7.16 -12.07 -1.64
CA TYR A 119 6.36 -13.11 -1.00
C TYR A 119 4.86 -12.84 -1.06
N MET A 120 4.44 -11.64 -1.46
CA MET A 120 3.02 -11.27 -1.58
C MET A 120 2.49 -11.43 -3.00
N PHE A 121 3.28 -11.03 -4.01
CA PHE A 121 2.86 -11.01 -5.41
C PHE A 121 3.65 -12.02 -6.23
N HIS A 122 2.98 -13.10 -6.63
CA HIS A 122 3.54 -14.13 -7.51
C HIS A 122 3.02 -14.02 -8.94
N THR A 123 1.98 -13.20 -9.17
CA THR A 123 1.37 -13.00 -10.47
C THR A 123 0.90 -11.55 -10.64
N TYR A 124 0.92 -11.05 -11.88
CA TYR A 124 0.34 -9.72 -12.19
C TYR A 124 -1.15 -9.64 -11.87
N GLY A 125 -1.88 -10.76 -11.93
CA GLY A 125 -3.30 -10.80 -11.53
C GLY A 125 -3.52 -10.51 -10.04
N GLN A 126 -2.57 -10.85 -9.16
CA GLN A 126 -2.65 -10.45 -7.75
C GLN A 126 -2.41 -8.95 -7.57
N VAL A 127 -1.52 -8.36 -8.37
CA VAL A 127 -1.28 -6.91 -8.37
C VAL A 127 -2.54 -6.17 -8.80
N ASP A 128 -3.18 -6.61 -9.89
CA ASP A 128 -4.42 -6.00 -10.39
C ASP A 128 -5.56 -6.06 -9.36
N LYS A 129 -5.74 -7.21 -8.71
CA LYS A 129 -6.73 -7.37 -7.63
C LYS A 129 -6.44 -6.49 -6.43
N PHE A 130 -5.16 -6.33 -6.06
CA PHE A 130 -4.75 -5.44 -4.99
C PHE A 130 -5.10 -3.98 -5.32
N LEU A 131 -4.70 -3.49 -6.49
CA LEU A 131 -4.98 -2.12 -6.93
C LEU A 131 -6.49 -1.85 -7.03
N SER A 132 -7.25 -2.76 -7.61
CA SER A 132 -8.72 -2.66 -7.66
C SER A 132 -9.37 -2.67 -6.27
N THR A 133 -8.79 -3.40 -5.31
CA THR A 133 -9.24 -3.36 -3.91
C THR A 133 -8.98 -1.98 -3.30
N MET A 134 -7.78 -1.41 -3.48
CA MET A 134 -7.44 -0.08 -2.99
C MET A 134 -8.32 1.01 -3.60
N GLU A 135 -8.59 0.94 -4.90
CA GLU A 135 -9.52 1.85 -5.59
C GLU A 135 -10.93 1.77 -4.99
N GLY A 136 -11.43 0.56 -4.75
CA GLY A 136 -12.73 0.35 -4.11
C GLY A 136 -12.81 0.91 -2.69
N VAL A 137 -11.71 0.87 -1.92
CA VAL A 137 -11.63 1.49 -0.59
C VAL A 137 -11.66 3.01 -0.71
N VAL A 138 -10.86 3.59 -1.61
CA VAL A 138 -10.84 5.03 -1.89
C VAL A 138 -12.24 5.54 -2.25
N TYR A 139 -12.93 4.84 -3.15
CA TYR A 139 -14.26 5.22 -3.59
C TYR A 139 -15.26 5.24 -2.44
N ARG A 140 -15.25 4.22 -1.57
CA ARG A 140 -16.20 4.13 -0.46
C ARG A 140 -15.89 5.03 0.73
N LEU A 141 -14.62 5.38 0.94
CA LEU A 141 -14.22 6.30 2.02
C LEU A 141 -14.53 7.78 1.70
N ARG A 142 -14.73 8.11 0.42
CA ARG A 142 -15.12 9.45 -0.04
C ARG A 142 -16.63 9.71 -0.04
N GLN A 143 -17.45 8.69 0.22
CA GLN A 143 -18.92 8.77 0.29
C GLN A 143 -19.39 8.98 1.71
#